data_AF-D7RLF8-F1
#
_entry.id   AF-D7RLF8-F1
#
_cell.length_a   1.000
_cell.length_b   1.000
_cell.length_c   1.000
_cell.angle_alpha   90.00
_cell.angle_beta   90.00
_cell.angle_gamma   90.00
#
_symmetry.space_group_name_H-M   'P 1'
#
loop_
_entity.id
_entity.type
_entity.pdbx_description
1 polymer ?
#
loop_
_entity_poly.entity_id
_entity_poly.type
_entity_poly.pdbx_seq_one_letter_code
_entity_poly.pdbx_strand_id
1 'polypeptide(L)'
;DTVKRLLIKKLPRVLAIQLKRFDYDWERECAIKFNDYFEFPRELDMGPYTVTGVAKLERDNINSENQLIEQKEQSENETTGGTKYRLIGVLVHSGQASGGHYYSYIIQRNGKDDEKDHWYKFDDGDVTECKMDDDEEMKNQCFGGEYMGEVFDHMMKRMSYRRQKRWWNAYILFYEQMDMIDEDDEMIRCISELTIARPHQIIMSPAIERSVRKQNVQFMHNRMQYSLEYFQFVKKLLTCNGVYLNLAP
;
A
#
# COMPACT_ATOMS: atom_id res chain seq x y z
N ASP A 1 -21.34 26.10 28.40
CA ASP A 1 -20.41 25.17 27.75
C ASP A 1 -19.92 25.72 26.43
N THR A 2 -18.63 25.56 26.16
CA THR A 2 -18.03 25.85 24.85
C THR A 2 -17.49 24.55 24.30
N VAL A 3 -18.00 24.10 23.15
CA VAL A 3 -17.57 22.85 22.52
C VAL A 3 -16.46 23.16 21.51
N LYS A 4 -15.27 22.60 21.72
CA LYS A 4 -14.18 22.62 20.75
C LYS A 4 -14.21 21.34 19.92
N ARG A 5 -14.37 21.47 18.59
CA ARG A 5 -14.37 20.34 17.63
C ARG A 5 -13.52 20.65 16.40
N LEU A 6 -13.13 19.60 15.68
CA LEU A 6 -12.42 19.69 14.41
C LEU A 6 -13.26 18.99 13.33
N LEU A 7 -13.55 19.68 12.24
CA LEU A 7 -14.27 19.16 11.07
C LEU A 7 -13.41 19.33 9.83
N ILE A 8 -13.56 18.42 8.87
CA ILE A 8 -12.80 18.46 7.63
C ILE A 8 -13.50 19.41 6.66
N LYS A 9 -12.81 20.49 6.26
CA LYS A 9 -13.33 21.46 5.29
C LYS A 9 -13.18 20.97 3.85
N LYS A 10 -12.02 20.41 3.52
CA LYS A 10 -11.68 19.92 2.17
C LYS A 10 -11.06 18.54 2.26
N LEU A 11 -11.60 17.61 1.48
CA LEU A 11 -11.14 16.23 1.38
C LEU A 11 -10.09 16.10 0.26
N PRO A 12 -8.94 15.44 0.50
CA PRO A 12 -7.90 15.24 -0.52
C PRO A 12 -8.20 14.03 -1.42
N ARG A 13 -7.74 14.01 -2.67
CA ARG A 13 -7.94 12.86 -3.56
C ARG A 13 -7.39 11.55 -2.97
N VAL A 14 -6.19 11.61 -2.38
CA VAL A 14 -5.61 10.51 -1.60
C VAL A 14 -5.54 10.93 -0.15
N LEU A 15 -6.24 10.18 0.71
CA LEU A 15 -6.28 10.37 2.15
C LEU A 15 -5.31 9.39 2.82
N ALA A 16 -4.25 9.92 3.42
CA ALA A 16 -3.33 9.16 4.25
C ALA A 16 -3.71 9.30 5.73
N ILE A 17 -4.01 8.17 6.39
CA ILE A 17 -4.40 8.13 7.80
C ILE A 17 -3.30 7.45 8.60
N GLN A 18 -2.66 8.19 9.49
CA GLN A 18 -1.67 7.66 10.42
C GLN A 18 -2.35 7.14 11.69
N LEU A 19 -2.18 5.86 11.99
CA LEU A 19 -2.56 5.27 13.27
C LEU A 19 -1.48 5.61 14.31
N LYS A 20 -1.85 6.33 15.39
CA LYS A 20 -0.94 6.78 16.43
C LYS A 20 -0.50 5.62 17.35
N ARG A 21 0.32 4.72 16.81
CA ARG A 21 0.81 3.52 17.49
C ARG A 21 2.11 3.70 18.24
N PHE A 22 2.75 4.86 18.17
CA PHE A 22 4.03 5.12 18.83
C PHE A 22 3.91 6.32 19.76
N ASP A 23 4.53 6.20 20.92
CA ASP A 23 4.63 7.26 21.92
C ASP A 23 5.91 7.08 22.75
N TYR A 24 6.16 7.97 23.69
CA TYR A 24 7.31 7.92 24.58
C TYR A 24 6.89 7.61 26.02
N ASP A 25 7.47 6.55 26.58
CA ASP A 25 7.30 6.19 27.99
C ASP A 25 8.37 6.91 28.82
N TRP A 26 7.95 7.93 29.55
CA TRP A 26 8.84 8.74 30.40
C TRP A 26 9.35 8.00 31.64
N GLU A 27 8.63 6.97 32.12
CA GLU A 27 9.09 6.19 33.27
C GLU A 27 10.18 5.20 32.87
N ARG A 28 10.06 4.63 31.66
CA ARG A 28 11.03 3.69 31.09
C ARG A 28 12.10 4.34 30.22
N GLU A 29 12.00 5.65 30.02
CA GLU A 29 12.88 6.47 29.17
C GLU A 29 13.05 5.90 27.75
N CYS A 30 11.99 5.32 27.19
CA CYS A 30 12.06 4.65 25.89
C CYS A 30 10.82 4.86 25.03
N ALA A 31 11.00 4.75 23.72
CA ALA A 31 9.87 4.72 22.79
C ALA A 31 9.07 3.42 22.98
N ILE A 32 7.74 3.51 22.95
CA ILE A 32 6.83 2.38 23.08
C ILE A 32 5.89 2.28 21.88
N LYS A 33 5.49 1.04 21.57
CA LYS A 33 4.56 0.74 20.48
C LYS A 33 3.27 0.12 21.04
N PHE A 34 2.14 0.75 20.73
CA PHE A 34 0.80 0.27 21.00
C PHE A 34 0.33 -0.67 19.90
N ASN A 35 0.20 -1.94 20.27
CA ASN A 35 -0.22 -3.02 19.37
C ASN A 35 -1.70 -3.39 19.56
N ASP A 36 -2.49 -2.48 20.11
CA ASP A 36 -3.93 -2.68 20.34
C ASP A 36 -4.67 -2.99 19.04
N TYR A 37 -5.76 -3.74 19.17
CA TYR A 37 -6.64 -4.05 18.06
C TYR A 37 -7.27 -2.75 17.53
N PHE A 38 -7.12 -2.52 16.24
CA PHE A 38 -7.75 -1.41 15.54
C PHE A 38 -8.11 -1.87 14.13
N GLU A 39 -9.40 -1.97 13.86
CA GLU A 39 -9.94 -2.31 12.54
C GLU A 39 -10.18 -1.05 11.70
N PHE A 40 -10.13 -1.24 10.39
CA PHE A 40 -10.43 -0.19 9.43
C PHE A 40 -11.12 -0.80 8.20
N PRO A 41 -12.10 -0.11 7.60
CA PRO A 41 -12.90 -0.68 6.53
C PRO A 41 -12.21 -0.56 5.16
N ARG A 42 -12.60 -1.40 4.21
CA ARG A 42 -12.17 -1.28 2.80
C ARG A 42 -12.77 -0.05 2.12
N GLU A 43 -13.96 0.34 2.53
CA GLU A 43 -14.65 1.54 2.06
C GLU A 43 -14.94 2.46 3.23
N LEU A 44 -14.59 3.74 3.09
CA LEU A 44 -14.70 4.74 4.13
C LEU A 44 -15.51 5.93 3.62
N ASP A 45 -16.67 6.19 4.24
CA ASP A 45 -17.41 7.43 4.01
C ASP A 45 -16.95 8.52 4.98
N MET A 46 -16.31 9.55 4.42
CA MET A 46 -15.85 10.71 5.17
C MET A 46 -16.93 11.77 5.39
N GLY A 47 -18.11 11.62 4.77
CA GLY A 47 -19.21 12.58 4.78
C GLY A 47 -19.56 13.07 6.19
N PRO A 48 -19.80 12.18 7.17
CA PRO A 48 -20.14 12.57 8.55
C PRO A 48 -19.08 13.41 9.28
N TYR A 49 -17.83 13.44 8.80
CA TYR A 49 -16.73 14.19 9.42
C TYR A 49 -16.44 15.52 8.73
N THR A 50 -17.18 15.85 7.67
CA THR A 50 -17.02 17.10 6.91
C THR A 50 -17.87 18.24 7.47
N VAL A 51 -17.45 19.49 7.20
CA VAL A 51 -18.23 20.68 7.57
C VAL A 51 -19.64 20.63 6.96
N THR A 52 -19.75 20.23 5.69
CA THR A 52 -21.02 20.13 4.97
C THR A 52 -21.89 18.98 5.49
N GLY A 53 -21.30 17.81 5.73
CA GLY A 53 -22.02 16.64 6.26
C GLY A 53 -22.58 16.86 7.67
N VAL A 54 -21.79 17.45 8.57
CA VAL A 54 -22.26 17.78 9.93
C VAL A 54 -23.36 18.85 9.89
N ALA A 55 -23.22 19.88 9.04
CA ALA A 55 -24.26 20.90 8.91
C ALA A 55 -25.61 20.32 8.42
N LYS A 56 -25.59 19.29 7.54
CA LYS A 56 -26.80 18.57 7.12
C LYS A 56 -27.42 17.79 8.28
N LEU A 57 -26.60 17.01 9.01
CA LEU A 57 -27.07 16.22 10.16
C LEU A 57 -27.63 17.08 11.30
N GLU A 58 -27.04 18.25 11.56
CA GLU A 58 -27.55 19.19 12.57
C GLU A 58 -28.91 19.78 12.16
N ARG A 59 -29.13 20.06 10.87
CA ARG A 59 -30.43 20.52 10.35
C ARG A 59 -31.50 19.42 10.42
N ASP A 60 -31.15 18.20 10.05
CA ASP A 60 -32.08 17.06 10.06
C ASP A 60 -32.52 16.69 11.49
N ASN A 61 -31.62 16.84 12.48
CA ASN A 61 -31.94 16.63 13.89
C ASN A 61 -32.88 17.71 14.47
N ILE A 62 -32.87 18.93 13.94
CA ILE A 62 -33.72 20.03 14.42
C ILE A 62 -35.11 20.00 13.76
N ASN A 63 -35.21 19.49 12.52
CA ASN A 63 -36.47 19.47 11.74
C ASN A 63 -37.40 18.29 12.04
N SER A 64 -37.17 17.52 13.11
CA SER A 64 -38.09 16.44 13.52
C SER A 64 -39.43 16.92 14.11
N GLU A 65 -39.63 18.24 14.30
CA GLU A 65 -40.91 18.77 14.78
C GLU A 65 -41.63 19.78 13.87
N ASN A 66 -41.09 20.25 12.73
CA ASN A 66 -41.84 21.16 11.85
C ASN A 66 -41.54 20.99 10.35
N GLN A 67 -42.50 20.32 9.68
CA GLN A 67 -43.06 20.57 8.34
C GLN A 67 -42.06 20.79 7.17
N LEU A 68 -42.01 19.90 6.18
CA LEU A 68 -42.84 19.99 4.96
C LEU A 68 -43.11 21.45 4.56
N ILE A 69 -42.37 21.94 3.55
CA ILE A 69 -42.48 23.22 2.82
C ILE A 69 -41.23 24.08 3.03
N GLU A 70 -40.20 23.77 2.25
CA GLU A 70 -39.37 24.73 1.49
C GLU A 70 -38.42 23.90 0.61
N GLN A 71 -38.96 23.47 -0.53
CA GLN A 71 -38.13 22.94 -1.60
C GLN A 71 -37.34 24.08 -2.24
N LYS A 72 -36.10 23.76 -2.62
CA LYS A 72 -35.36 24.36 -3.73
C LYS A 72 -35.10 25.86 -3.60
N GLU A 73 -34.00 26.20 -2.95
CA GLU A 73 -33.01 27.14 -3.49
C GLU A 73 -31.81 27.21 -2.52
N GLN A 74 -30.60 27.19 -3.08
CA GLN A 74 -29.29 27.30 -2.39
C GLN A 74 -28.63 26.00 -1.90
N SER A 75 -28.02 25.24 -2.82
CA SER A 75 -26.55 25.03 -2.83
C SER A 75 -26.11 24.21 -4.06
N GLU A 76 -26.46 24.70 -5.26
CA GLU A 76 -25.57 24.51 -6.40
C GLU A 76 -24.40 25.48 -6.22
N ASN A 77 -23.17 25.00 -6.38
CA ASN A 77 -21.89 25.74 -6.35
C ASN A 77 -21.02 25.70 -5.07
N GLU A 78 -20.84 24.53 -4.45
CA GLU A 78 -19.51 24.16 -3.94
C GLU A 78 -19.23 22.72 -4.35
N THR A 79 -18.27 22.54 -5.29
CA THR A 79 -17.70 21.27 -5.77
C THR A 79 -17.87 20.10 -4.79
N THR A 80 -18.93 19.30 -4.96
CA THR A 80 -19.16 18.07 -4.21
C THR A 80 -18.22 17.00 -4.75
N GLY A 81 -16.93 17.12 -4.46
CA GLY A 81 -16.02 16.00 -4.57
C GLY A 81 -16.50 14.89 -3.64
N GLY A 82 -16.37 13.64 -4.07
CA GLY A 82 -16.93 12.51 -3.35
C GLY A 82 -16.46 12.36 -1.92
N THR A 83 -17.36 11.95 -1.03
CA THR A 83 -16.99 11.69 0.36
C THR A 83 -16.57 10.24 0.60
N LYS A 84 -16.79 9.37 -0.39
CA LYS A 84 -16.45 7.95 -0.30
C LYS A 84 -15.03 7.69 -0.77
N TYR A 85 -14.35 6.83 -0.01
CA TYR A 85 -12.99 6.42 -0.26
C TYR A 85 -12.86 4.90 -0.29
N ARG A 86 -11.98 4.40 -1.16
CA ARG A 86 -11.55 3.00 -1.22
C ARG A 86 -10.14 2.86 -0.65
N LEU A 87 -9.91 1.85 0.19
CA LEU A 87 -8.58 1.49 0.68
C LEU A 87 -7.74 0.98 -0.50
N ILE A 88 -6.60 1.62 -0.75
CA ILE A 88 -5.68 1.26 -1.84
C ILE A 88 -4.32 0.78 -1.35
N GLY A 89 -4.00 1.03 -0.07
CA GLY A 89 -2.74 0.58 0.48
C GLY A 89 -2.69 0.62 2.00
N VAL A 90 -1.88 -0.27 2.57
CA VAL A 90 -1.62 -0.37 4.00
C VAL A 90 -0.12 -0.48 4.21
N LEU A 91 0.47 0.54 4.83
CA LEU A 91 1.85 0.49 5.29
C LEU A 91 1.88 -0.12 6.68
N VAL A 92 2.60 -1.24 6.82
CA VAL A 92 2.69 -2.05 8.02
C VAL A 92 4.04 -1.83 8.68
N HIS A 93 4.04 -1.77 10.01
CA HIS A 93 5.26 -1.81 10.80
C HIS A 93 5.27 -3.08 11.65
N SER A 94 6.34 -3.86 11.56
CA SER A 94 6.59 -5.06 12.35
C SER A 94 7.76 -4.87 13.30
N GLY A 95 7.53 -4.97 14.61
CA GLY A 95 8.59 -4.90 15.61
C GLY A 95 8.36 -3.89 16.73
N GLN A 96 9.46 -3.39 17.29
CA GLN A 96 9.49 -2.52 18.47
C GLN A 96 9.45 -1.04 18.07
N ALA A 97 9.27 -0.14 19.04
CA ALA A 97 9.18 1.28 18.73
C ALA A 97 10.50 1.90 18.24
N SER A 98 11.63 1.45 18.79
CA SER A 98 12.97 1.93 18.45
C SER A 98 13.52 1.32 17.17
N GLY A 99 12.86 0.30 16.62
CA GLY A 99 13.34 -0.43 15.45
C GLY A 99 12.38 -1.55 15.07
N GLY A 100 12.36 -1.86 13.79
CA GLY A 100 11.47 -2.85 13.22
C GLY A 100 11.63 -2.86 11.71
N HIS A 101 10.61 -3.37 11.05
CA HIS A 101 10.58 -3.54 9.61
C HIS A 101 9.32 -2.95 9.01
N TYR A 102 9.44 -2.31 7.85
CA TYR A 102 8.34 -1.69 7.14
C TYR A 102 8.13 -2.38 5.79
N TYR A 103 6.88 -2.70 5.50
CA TYR A 103 6.46 -3.23 4.20
C TYR A 103 5.06 -2.72 3.88
N SER A 104 4.66 -2.80 2.63
CA SER A 104 3.38 -2.26 2.17
C SER A 104 2.53 -3.31 1.48
N TYR A 105 1.24 -3.36 1.80
CA TYR A 105 0.24 -4.01 0.97
C TYR A 105 -0.37 -2.97 0.05
N ILE A 106 -0.37 -3.20 -1.26
CA ILE A 106 -0.88 -2.25 -2.25
C ILE A 106 -1.78 -2.99 -3.24
N ILE A 107 -2.90 -2.38 -3.57
CA ILE A 107 -3.84 -2.89 -4.56
C ILE A 107 -3.31 -2.59 -5.97
N GLN A 108 -3.20 -3.62 -6.81
CA GLN A 108 -3.00 -3.47 -8.24
C GLN A 108 -4.35 -3.19 -8.87
N ARG A 109 -4.45 -2.02 -9.52
CA ARG A 109 -5.61 -1.66 -10.33
C ARG A 109 -5.45 -2.30 -11.69
N ASN A 110 -6.16 -3.39 -11.92
CA ASN A 110 -6.24 -3.93 -13.27
C ASN A 110 -7.29 -3.13 -14.03
N GLY A 111 -6.98 -2.76 -15.27
CA GLY A 111 -7.99 -2.20 -16.18
C GLY A 111 -9.14 -3.20 -16.40
N LYS A 112 -10.16 -2.80 -17.17
CA LYS A 112 -11.43 -3.53 -17.44
C LYS A 112 -11.31 -5.00 -17.90
N ASP A 113 -10.11 -5.53 -18.09
CA ASP A 113 -9.80 -6.90 -18.48
C ASP A 113 -9.80 -7.90 -17.31
N ASP A 114 -9.64 -7.46 -16.07
CA ASP A 114 -9.63 -8.34 -14.89
C ASP A 114 -10.76 -7.98 -13.93
N GLU A 115 -11.60 -8.96 -13.58
CA GLU A 115 -12.80 -8.72 -12.75
C GLU A 115 -12.47 -8.41 -11.28
N LYS A 116 -11.21 -8.61 -10.84
CA LYS A 116 -10.82 -8.48 -9.44
C LYS A 116 -9.53 -7.68 -9.27
N ASP A 117 -9.60 -6.70 -8.37
CA ASP A 117 -8.42 -6.03 -7.87
C ASP A 117 -7.53 -7.01 -7.08
N HIS A 118 -6.25 -7.07 -7.40
CA HIS A 118 -5.29 -7.98 -6.75
C HIS A 118 -4.40 -7.24 -5.75
N TRP A 119 -4.11 -7.87 -4.62
CA TRP A 119 -3.23 -7.30 -3.60
C TRP A 119 -1.83 -7.88 -3.67
N TYR A 120 -0.84 -7.00 -3.58
CA TYR A 120 0.57 -7.37 -3.52
C TYR A 120 1.23 -6.84 -2.26
N LYS A 121 2.14 -7.64 -1.72
CA LYS A 121 3.04 -7.27 -0.64
C LYS A 121 4.36 -6.80 -1.23
N PHE A 122 4.72 -5.57 -0.95
CA PHE A 122 5.99 -4.94 -1.29
C PHE A 122 6.87 -4.94 -0.05
N ASP A 123 7.87 -5.82 -0.04
CA ASP A 123 8.76 -6.08 1.08
C ASP A 123 10.22 -5.98 0.61
N ASP A 124 10.79 -4.78 0.71
CA ASP A 124 12.11 -4.44 0.17
C ASP A 124 12.30 -4.83 -1.31
N GLY A 125 13.15 -5.83 -1.57
CA GLY A 125 13.45 -6.34 -2.91
C GLY A 125 12.45 -7.37 -3.44
N ASP A 126 11.54 -7.84 -2.58
CA ASP A 126 10.59 -8.89 -2.88
C ASP A 126 9.17 -8.32 -3.04
N VAL A 127 8.55 -8.59 -4.18
CA VAL A 127 7.15 -8.27 -4.45
C VAL A 127 6.41 -9.58 -4.65
N THR A 128 5.46 -9.88 -3.75
CA THR A 128 4.75 -11.16 -3.72
C THR A 128 3.24 -10.96 -3.71
N GLU A 129 2.50 -11.86 -4.36
CA GLU A 129 1.04 -11.92 -4.25
C GLU A 129 0.61 -12.17 -2.80
N CYS A 130 -0.53 -11.60 -2.39
CA CYS A 130 -1.08 -11.80 -1.05
C CYS A 130 -2.61 -11.80 -1.06
N LYS A 131 -3.22 -12.44 -0.07
CA LYS A 131 -4.67 -12.62 0.04
C LYS A 131 -5.34 -11.54 0.89
N MET A 132 -4.94 -10.28 0.70
CA MET A 132 -5.50 -9.17 1.47
C MET A 132 -6.95 -8.85 1.08
N ASP A 133 -7.50 -9.51 0.05
CA ASP A 133 -8.93 -9.57 -0.25
C ASP A 133 -9.74 -10.39 0.76
N ASP A 134 -9.12 -11.36 1.44
CA ASP A 134 -9.72 -12.09 2.56
C ASP A 134 -9.69 -11.26 3.85
N ASP A 135 -10.83 -11.14 4.51
CA ASP A 135 -10.98 -10.33 5.73
C ASP A 135 -10.25 -10.94 6.93
N GLU A 136 -10.13 -12.27 7.00
CA GLU A 136 -9.33 -12.91 8.05
C GLU A 136 -7.83 -12.65 7.86
N GLU A 137 -7.33 -12.65 6.62
CA GLU A 137 -5.94 -12.27 6.34
C GLU A 137 -5.68 -10.79 6.66
N MET A 138 -6.57 -9.88 6.21
CA MET A 138 -6.50 -8.44 6.54
C MET A 138 -6.41 -8.22 8.06
N LYS A 139 -7.30 -8.87 8.82
CA LYS A 139 -7.31 -8.82 10.27
C LYS A 139 -6.01 -9.36 10.88
N ASN A 140 -5.56 -10.51 10.42
CA ASN A 140 -4.37 -11.18 10.95
C ASN A 140 -3.07 -10.40 10.68
N GLN A 141 -2.98 -9.71 9.55
CA GLN A 141 -1.79 -8.98 9.13
C GLN A 141 -1.77 -7.52 9.58
N CYS A 142 -2.94 -6.87 9.75
CA CYS A 142 -3.00 -5.41 9.87
C CYS A 142 -3.66 -4.87 11.14
N PHE A 143 -4.63 -5.57 11.74
CA PHE A 143 -5.42 -4.96 12.82
C PHE A 143 -4.69 -4.95 14.18
N GLY A 144 -3.65 -5.77 14.33
CA GLY A 144 -2.94 -5.92 15.60
C GLY A 144 -3.76 -6.72 16.61
N GLY A 145 -3.67 -6.33 17.88
CA GLY A 145 -4.34 -7.01 18.99
C GLY A 145 -3.57 -8.22 19.51
N GLU A 146 -4.26 -9.01 20.33
CA GLU A 146 -3.72 -10.18 21.00
C GLU A 146 -4.40 -11.45 20.51
N TYR A 147 -3.64 -12.54 20.48
CA TYR A 147 -4.13 -13.86 20.10
C TYR A 147 -3.56 -14.93 21.04
N MET A 148 -4.21 -16.08 21.08
CA MET A 148 -3.68 -17.25 21.78
C MET A 148 -2.77 -18.02 20.83
N GLY A 149 -1.47 -17.98 21.08
CA GLY A 149 -0.47 -18.72 20.32
C GLY A 149 -0.14 -20.05 21.00
N GLU A 150 -0.01 -21.11 20.19
CA GLU A 150 0.57 -22.37 20.61
C GLU A 150 2.09 -22.23 20.67
N VAL A 151 2.66 -22.43 21.86
CA VAL A 151 4.10 -22.40 22.08
C VAL A 151 4.53 -23.78 22.55
N PHE A 152 5.33 -24.45 21.72
CA PHE A 152 5.93 -25.73 22.04
C PHE A 152 7.20 -25.52 22.86
N ASP A 153 7.21 -26.05 24.08
CA ASP A 153 8.40 -26.07 24.93
C ASP A 153 9.21 -27.33 24.63
N HIS A 154 10.37 -27.19 23.97
CA HIS A 154 11.26 -28.31 23.63
C HIS A 154 11.84 -29.03 24.85
N MET A 155 12.00 -28.32 25.98
CA MET A 155 12.59 -28.87 27.19
C MET A 155 11.56 -29.66 27.99
N MET A 156 10.32 -29.17 28.03
CA MET A 156 9.20 -29.85 28.70
C MET A 156 8.42 -30.82 27.78
N LYS A 157 8.75 -30.86 26.48
CA LYS A 157 8.02 -31.59 25.42
C LYS A 157 6.50 -31.37 25.49
N ARG A 158 6.06 -30.15 25.80
CA ARG A 158 4.66 -29.83 26.07
C ARG A 158 4.21 -28.63 25.26
N MET A 159 3.01 -28.74 24.71
CA MET A 159 2.30 -27.62 24.09
C MET A 159 1.64 -26.76 25.16
N SER A 160 1.83 -25.44 25.07
CA SER A 160 1.15 -24.47 25.95
C SER A 160 0.50 -23.37 25.13
N TYR A 161 -0.70 -22.94 25.54
CA TYR A 161 -1.36 -21.78 24.95
C TYR A 161 -0.98 -20.54 25.75
N ARG A 162 -0.39 -19.54 25.08
CA ARG A 162 -0.01 -18.27 25.71
C ARG A 162 -0.60 -17.11 24.93
N ARG A 163 -1.02 -16.07 25.66
CA ARG A 163 -1.47 -14.81 25.06
C ARG A 163 -0.26 -14.10 24.46
N GLN A 164 -0.31 -13.83 23.18
CA GLN A 164 0.71 -13.15 22.39
C GLN A 164 0.13 -11.90 21.75
N LYS A 165 0.99 -10.91 21.51
CA LYS A 165 0.63 -9.66 20.82
C LYS A 165 1.07 -9.76 19.36
N ARG A 166 0.27 -9.24 18.43
CA ARG A 166 0.68 -9.06 17.03
C ARG A 166 1.52 -7.79 16.91
N TRP A 167 2.83 -7.97 16.78
CA TRP A 167 3.77 -6.84 16.70
C TRP A 167 3.90 -6.27 15.29
N TRP A 168 3.25 -6.91 14.31
CA TRP A 168 2.98 -6.42 12.97
C TRP A 168 1.55 -5.90 12.90
N ASN A 169 1.40 -4.65 12.48
CA ASN A 169 0.10 -4.00 12.34
C ASN A 169 0.21 -2.75 11.46
N ALA A 170 -0.93 -2.31 10.94
CA ALA A 170 -1.04 -1.13 10.11
C ALA A 170 -0.54 0.10 10.86
N TYR A 171 0.25 0.92 10.18
CA TYR A 171 0.74 2.21 10.65
C TYR A 171 0.15 3.36 9.84
N ILE A 172 0.17 3.28 8.52
CA ILE A 172 -0.44 4.29 7.64
C ILE A 172 -1.39 3.60 6.68
N LEU A 173 -2.62 4.11 6.58
CA LEU A 173 -3.63 3.67 5.63
C LEU A 173 -3.72 4.67 4.49
N PHE A 174 -3.79 4.18 3.26
CA PHE A 174 -3.97 4.99 2.07
C PHE A 174 -5.34 4.71 1.47
N TYR A 175 -6.16 5.76 1.42
CA TYR A 175 -7.50 5.75 0.87
C TYR A 175 -7.54 6.65 -0.36
N GLU A 176 -8.24 6.25 -1.41
CA GLU A 176 -8.46 7.05 -2.62
C GLU A 176 -9.95 7.36 -2.81
N GLN A 177 -10.24 8.60 -3.17
CA GLN A 177 -11.60 9.11 -3.39
C GLN A 177 -12.27 8.42 -4.60
N MET A 178 -13.50 7.96 -4.43
CA MET A 178 -14.23 7.18 -5.46
C MET A 178 -14.86 8.03 -6.57
N ASP A 179 -15.33 9.26 -6.29
CA ASP A 179 -16.19 9.99 -7.24
C ASP A 179 -15.42 10.67 -8.40
N MET A 180 -14.16 10.30 -8.61
CA MET A 180 -13.33 10.75 -9.74
C MET A 180 -12.95 9.59 -10.67
N ILE A 181 -13.67 8.46 -10.60
CA ILE A 181 -13.46 7.30 -11.47
C ILE A 181 -13.39 7.69 -12.95
N ASP A 182 -14.04 8.76 -13.43
CA ASP A 182 -13.97 9.16 -14.85
C ASP A 182 -12.63 9.79 -15.27
N GLU A 183 -12.00 10.63 -14.44
CA GLU A 183 -10.65 11.18 -14.72
C GLU A 183 -9.55 10.16 -14.40
N ASP A 184 -9.80 9.32 -13.39
CA ASP A 184 -8.92 8.24 -13.00
C ASP A 184 -9.00 7.06 -13.95
N ASP A 185 -10.13 6.78 -14.61
CA ASP A 185 -10.20 5.80 -15.71
C ASP A 185 -9.27 6.25 -16.83
N GLU A 186 -9.12 7.55 -17.11
CA GLU A 186 -8.22 8.01 -18.16
C GLU A 186 -6.74 7.91 -17.74
N MET A 187 -6.39 8.30 -16.52
CA MET A 187 -5.01 8.21 -16.01
C MET A 187 -4.59 6.76 -15.72
N ILE A 188 -5.47 5.95 -15.11
CA ILE A 188 -5.27 4.52 -14.86
C ILE A 188 -5.26 3.78 -16.19
N ARG A 189 -6.15 4.08 -17.15
CA ARG A 189 -6.04 3.54 -18.51
C ARG A 189 -4.70 3.90 -19.12
N CYS A 190 -4.24 5.15 -19.03
CA CYS A 190 -2.90 5.52 -19.48
C CYS A 190 -1.82 4.67 -18.78
N ILE A 191 -1.88 4.45 -17.46
CA ILE A 191 -0.90 3.65 -16.70
C ILE A 191 -1.00 2.14 -16.99
N SER A 192 -2.20 1.61 -17.19
CA SER A 192 -2.47 0.23 -17.60
C SER A 192 -2.03 0.00 -19.05
N GLU A 193 -2.20 0.99 -19.93
CA GLU A 193 -1.61 1.05 -21.27
C GLU A 193 -0.07 1.13 -21.21
N LEU A 194 0.50 1.65 -20.11
CA LEU A 194 1.93 1.66 -19.79
C LEU A 194 2.40 0.38 -19.06
N THR A 195 1.53 -0.60 -18.82
CA THR A 195 1.90 -1.85 -18.12
C THR A 195 2.43 -2.88 -19.14
N ILE A 196 3.53 -3.55 -18.79
CA ILE A 196 4.32 -4.47 -19.67
C ILE A 196 3.48 -5.61 -20.28
N ALA A 197 2.30 -5.89 -19.73
CA ALA A 197 1.38 -6.93 -20.19
C ALA A 197 0.75 -6.66 -21.57
N ARG A 198 0.78 -5.41 -22.10
CA ARG A 198 0.34 -5.10 -23.46
C ARG A 198 1.48 -4.48 -24.29
N PRO A 199 1.78 -4.99 -25.51
CA PRO A 199 2.97 -4.65 -26.28
C PRO A 199 2.88 -3.30 -27.03
N HIS A 200 2.28 -2.26 -26.43
CA HIS A 200 2.36 -0.91 -26.98
C HIS A 200 3.33 -0.10 -26.13
N GLN A 201 4.40 0.33 -26.80
CA GLN A 201 5.63 0.86 -26.21
C GLN A 201 5.34 1.97 -25.20
N ILE A 202 5.70 1.72 -23.94
CA ILE A 202 6.05 2.79 -23.00
C ILE A 202 7.11 3.65 -23.71
N ILE A 203 6.73 4.83 -24.20
CA ILE A 203 7.70 5.79 -24.74
C ILE A 203 8.36 6.46 -23.54
N MET A 204 9.35 5.78 -22.97
CA MET A 204 10.27 6.42 -22.04
C MET A 204 10.92 7.60 -22.75
N SER A 205 11.13 8.71 -22.05
CA SER A 205 11.94 9.77 -22.64
C SER A 205 13.30 9.19 -23.06
N PRO A 206 13.90 9.62 -24.18
CA PRO A 206 15.16 9.04 -24.66
C PRO A 206 16.30 9.11 -23.65
N ALA A 207 16.22 10.01 -22.66
CA ALA A 207 17.16 10.08 -21.55
C ALA A 207 16.97 8.91 -20.56
N ILE A 208 15.72 8.64 -20.15
CA ILE A 208 15.37 7.53 -19.25
C ILE A 208 15.67 6.20 -19.92
N GLU A 209 15.24 6.03 -21.18
CA GLU A 209 15.45 4.78 -21.92
C GLU A 209 16.94 4.42 -22.01
N ARG A 210 17.79 5.39 -22.38
CA ARG A 210 19.25 5.18 -22.43
C ARG A 210 19.83 4.84 -21.06
N SER A 211 19.36 5.49 -20.00
CA SER A 211 19.81 5.22 -18.63
C SER A 211 19.43 3.80 -18.19
N VAL A 212 18.16 3.41 -18.36
CA VAL A 212 17.64 2.08 -18.03
C VAL A 212 18.38 1.01 -18.83
N ARG A 213 18.55 1.22 -20.14
CA ARG A 213 19.30 0.29 -21.00
C ARG A 213 20.75 0.11 -20.53
N LYS A 214 21.44 1.21 -20.20
CA LYS A 214 22.81 1.17 -19.69
C LYS A 214 22.89 0.38 -18.37
N GLN A 215 21.98 0.64 -17.44
CA GLN A 215 21.93 -0.05 -16.14
C GLN A 215 21.59 -1.53 -16.29
N ASN A 216 20.64 -1.89 -17.15
CA ASN A 216 20.29 -3.28 -17.44
C ASN A 216 21.47 -4.05 -18.06
N VAL A 217 22.21 -3.43 -19.00
CA VAL A 217 23.42 -4.03 -19.58
C VAL A 217 24.48 -4.25 -18.50
N GLN A 218 24.70 -3.28 -17.62
CA GLN A 218 25.65 -3.42 -16.50
C GLN A 218 25.22 -4.51 -15.51
N PHE A 219 23.94 -4.58 -15.17
CA PHE A 219 23.37 -5.64 -14.32
C PHE A 219 23.59 -7.02 -14.94
N MET A 220 23.31 -7.17 -16.24
CA MET A 220 23.54 -8.42 -16.96
C MET A 220 25.03 -8.79 -16.98
N HIS A 221 25.93 -7.85 -17.21
CA HIS A 221 27.38 -8.10 -17.13
C HIS A 221 27.78 -8.58 -15.73
N ASN A 222 27.36 -7.90 -14.67
CA ASN A 222 27.68 -8.28 -13.29
C ASN A 222 27.14 -9.68 -12.96
N ARG A 223 25.92 -10.00 -13.39
CA ARG A 223 25.30 -11.32 -13.15
C ARG A 223 25.98 -12.44 -13.94
N MET A 224 26.47 -12.14 -15.15
CA MET A 224 27.12 -13.11 -16.05
C MET A 224 28.63 -13.24 -15.81
N GLN A 225 29.27 -12.30 -15.11
CA GLN A 225 30.72 -12.28 -14.93
C GLN A 225 31.28 -13.57 -14.30
N TYR A 226 30.46 -14.26 -13.51
CA TYR A 226 30.82 -15.54 -12.87
C TYR A 226 29.97 -16.72 -13.36
N SER A 227 29.21 -16.56 -14.44
CA SER A 227 28.42 -17.65 -14.98
C SER A 227 29.31 -18.68 -15.67
N LEU A 228 28.97 -19.96 -15.56
CA LEU A 228 29.73 -21.03 -16.21
C LEU A 228 29.72 -20.86 -17.73
N GLU A 229 28.61 -20.36 -18.26
CA GLU A 229 28.39 -20.05 -19.67
C GLU A 229 29.39 -19.00 -20.16
N TYR A 230 29.70 -17.99 -19.35
CA TYR A 230 30.71 -16.98 -19.69
C TYR A 230 32.10 -17.61 -19.84
N PHE A 231 32.53 -18.45 -18.90
CA PHE A 231 33.81 -19.15 -19.01
C PHE A 231 33.85 -20.14 -20.18
N GLN A 232 32.75 -20.85 -20.44
CA GLN A 232 32.63 -21.73 -21.61
C GLN A 232 32.68 -20.94 -22.92
N PHE A 233 32.03 -19.78 -22.98
CA PHE A 233 32.07 -18.88 -24.11
C PHE A 233 33.49 -18.38 -24.36
N VAL A 234 34.18 -17.86 -23.34
CA VAL A 234 35.57 -17.40 -23.46
C VAL A 234 36.49 -18.54 -23.88
N LYS A 235 36.35 -19.74 -23.30
CA LYS A 235 37.11 -20.94 -23.70
C LYS A 235 36.87 -21.27 -25.17
N LYS A 236 35.61 -21.33 -25.62
CA LYS A 236 35.26 -21.59 -27.02
C LYS A 236 35.84 -20.53 -27.95
N LEU A 237 35.69 -19.25 -27.60
CA LEU A 237 36.22 -18.12 -28.35
C LEU A 237 37.74 -18.22 -28.54
N LEU A 238 38.48 -18.56 -27.49
CA LEU A 238 39.93 -18.76 -27.56
C LEU A 238 40.28 -19.99 -28.40
N THR A 239 39.59 -21.12 -28.22
CA THR A 239 39.88 -22.34 -28.99
C THR A 239 39.57 -22.19 -30.48
N CYS A 240 38.48 -21.51 -30.85
CA CYS A 240 38.10 -21.28 -32.25
C CYS A 240 39.04 -20.29 -32.94
N ASN A 241 39.62 -19.35 -32.20
CA ASN A 241 40.60 -18.38 -32.71
C ASN A 241 42.05 -18.81 -32.46
N GLY A 242 42.31 -20.06 -32.04
CA GLY A 242 43.66 -20.55 -31.75
C GLY A 242 44.63 -20.42 -32.93
N VAL A 243 44.12 -20.45 -34.16
CA VAL A 243 44.90 -20.25 -35.41
C VAL A 243 45.51 -18.84 -35.48
N TYR A 244 44.90 -17.84 -34.87
CA TYR A 244 45.37 -16.45 -34.83
C TYR A 244 46.15 -16.10 -33.55
N LEU A 245 46.01 -16.91 -32.50
CA LEU A 245 46.69 -16.72 -31.21
C LEU A 245 48.05 -17.41 -31.17
N ASN A 246 48.25 -18.44 -31.98
CA ASN A 246 49.56 -19.04 -32.20
C ASN A 246 50.28 -18.21 -33.27
N LEU A 247 51.12 -17.26 -32.85
CA LEU A 247 52.14 -16.71 -33.74
C LEU A 247 53.03 -17.88 -34.20
N ALA A 248 53.22 -18.02 -35.52
CA ALA A 248 54.19 -18.95 -36.07
C ALA A 248 55.58 -18.67 -35.46
N PRO A 249 56.39 -19.72 -35.21
CA PRO A 249 57.72 -19.58 -34.61
C PRO A 249 58.67 -18.70 -35.44
#